data_AF-A0A4Q8K6N4-F1
#
_entry.id   AF-A0A4Q8K6N4-F1
#
_cell.length_a   1.000
_cell.length_b   1.000
_cell.length_c   1.000
_cell.angle_alpha   90.00
_cell.angle_beta   90.00
_cell.angle_gamma   90.00
#
_symmetry.space_group_name_H-M   'P 1'
#
loop_
_entity.id
_entity.type
_entity.pdbx_description
1 polymer ?
#
loop_
_entity_poly.entity_id
_entity_poly.type
_entity_poly.pdbx_seq_one_letter_code
_entity_poly.pdbx_strand_id
1 'polypeptide(L)'
;MFSTLKSLIISALMISLAFIEGNAMKNDDENRAIFCENLEKGLEEEYLECYGKLSEKLRSLSSECNSKVLPSSKGEMKIVLEEGCKDKTIFDNLKKCCDEHGEVVKEELEKMKADVNVKACFDKLEEKYKGLNFWE
;
A
#
# COMPACT_ATOMS: atom_id res chain seq x y z
N MET A 1 -26.04 11.79 -24.57
CA MET A 1 -25.32 10.53 -24.35
C MET A 1 -23.85 10.87 -24.10
N PHE A 2 -23.42 10.90 -22.83
CA PHE A 2 -22.00 11.02 -22.50
C PHE A 2 -21.45 9.63 -22.19
N SER A 3 -20.29 9.31 -22.78
CA SER A 3 -19.77 7.94 -22.87
C SER A 3 -19.25 7.42 -21.53
N THR A 4 -19.84 6.34 -21.04
CA THR A 4 -19.45 5.60 -19.83
C THR A 4 -18.23 4.71 -20.08
N LEU A 5 -17.12 5.29 -20.54
CA LEU A 5 -15.95 4.53 -21.04
C LEU A 5 -14.58 5.10 -20.59
N LYS A 6 -14.54 5.82 -19.45
CA LYS A 6 -13.31 6.39 -18.87
C LYS A 6 -13.00 5.92 -17.43
N SER A 7 -13.48 4.73 -17.04
CA SER A 7 -13.52 4.29 -15.64
C SER A 7 -12.70 3.02 -15.33
N LEU A 8 -11.57 2.80 -16.03
CA LEU A 8 -10.94 1.46 -16.11
C LEU A 8 -9.42 1.42 -15.91
N ILE A 9 -8.80 2.52 -15.47
CA ILE A 9 -7.35 2.62 -15.21
C ILE A 9 -7.16 3.60 -14.04
N ILE A 10 -6.22 3.32 -13.13
CA ILE A 10 -5.87 4.08 -11.90
C ILE A 10 -6.71 3.69 -10.66
N SER A 11 -6.32 2.64 -9.93
CA SER A 11 -6.58 2.62 -8.47
C SER A 11 -5.43 2.03 -7.66
N ALA A 12 -5.29 2.62 -6.45
CA ALA A 12 -4.09 3.35 -6.03
C ALA A 12 -3.87 3.47 -4.50
N LEU A 13 -2.59 3.55 -4.04
CA LEU A 13 -2.09 2.85 -2.83
C LEU A 13 -2.10 3.58 -1.50
N MET A 14 -2.37 2.81 -0.44
CA MET A 14 -1.80 3.01 0.88
C MET A 14 -0.47 2.22 1.01
N ILE A 15 0.48 2.62 0.16
CA ILE A 15 1.84 2.14 -0.19
C ILE A 15 2.11 0.63 -0.43
N SER A 16 1.35 -0.28 0.15
CA SER A 16 1.09 -1.61 -0.44
C SER A 16 -0.32 -2.13 -0.13
N LEU A 17 -1.14 -1.35 0.58
CA LEU A 17 -2.47 -1.73 1.01
C LEU A 17 -3.60 -1.14 0.13
N ALA A 18 -3.32 -0.54 -1.05
CA ALA A 18 -4.39 -0.14 -2.03
C ALA A 18 -4.07 0.08 -3.56
N PHE A 19 -2.83 0.02 -4.12
CA PHE A 19 -2.58 0.15 -5.61
C PHE A 19 -2.48 -1.23 -6.21
N ILE A 20 -3.56 -1.91 -5.92
CA ILE A 20 -3.87 -3.23 -6.34
C ILE A 20 -5.29 -3.15 -6.89
N GLU A 21 -6.17 -2.43 -6.18
CA GLU A 21 -7.59 -2.23 -6.50
C GLU A 21 -7.90 -1.40 -7.76
N GLY A 22 -7.00 -1.38 -8.75
CA GLY A 22 -7.32 -1.11 -10.17
C GLY A 22 -8.50 -1.94 -10.69
N ASN A 23 -8.74 -3.12 -10.10
CA ASN A 23 -9.98 -3.91 -10.27
C ASN A 23 -10.59 -4.46 -8.97
N ALA A 24 -9.87 -4.48 -7.84
CA ALA A 24 -10.31 -5.17 -6.62
C ALA A 24 -11.19 -4.38 -5.63
N MET A 25 -11.87 -3.29 -6.04
CA MET A 25 -12.72 -2.36 -5.24
C MET A 25 -13.73 -3.00 -4.24
N LYS A 26 -13.24 -3.70 -3.22
CA LYS A 26 -13.98 -4.53 -2.26
C LYS A 26 -13.19 -4.81 -0.97
N ASN A 27 -11.85 -4.86 -1.00
CA ASN A 27 -11.05 -5.49 0.04
C ASN A 27 -10.15 -4.53 0.84
N ASP A 28 -10.12 -3.22 0.54
CA ASP A 28 -9.43 -2.17 1.32
C ASP A 28 -9.64 -2.27 2.85
N ASP A 29 -10.86 -2.62 3.30
CA ASP A 29 -11.18 -2.82 4.72
C ASP A 29 -10.69 -4.17 5.27
N GLU A 30 -10.66 -5.22 4.46
CA GLU A 30 -10.23 -6.58 4.83
C GLU A 30 -8.71 -6.65 4.94
N ASN A 31 -7.98 -6.10 3.96
CA ASN A 31 -6.51 -6.00 3.97
C ASN A 31 -6.02 -5.22 5.21
N ARG A 32 -6.65 -4.08 5.55
CA ARG A 32 -6.33 -3.36 6.79
C ARG A 32 -6.65 -4.19 8.03
N ALA A 33 -7.81 -4.84 8.10
CA ALA A 33 -8.19 -5.65 9.25
C ALA A 33 -7.16 -6.76 9.51
N ILE A 34 -6.79 -7.51 8.46
CA ILE A 34 -5.78 -8.57 8.54
C ILE A 34 -4.41 -8.01 8.94
N PHE A 35 -4.00 -6.86 8.40
CA PHE A 35 -2.77 -6.19 8.80
C PHE A 35 -2.76 -5.90 10.32
N CYS A 36 -3.82 -5.25 10.81
CA CYS A 36 -3.90 -4.83 12.21
C CYS A 36 -4.11 -6.00 13.19
N GLU A 37 -4.84 -7.04 12.81
CA GLU A 37 -5.01 -8.28 13.60
C GLU A 37 -3.73 -9.11 13.73
N ASN A 38 -2.72 -8.85 12.90
CA ASN A 38 -1.47 -9.59 12.86
C ASN A 38 -0.22 -8.69 13.06
N LEU A 39 -0.42 -7.41 13.39
CA LEU A 39 0.64 -6.43 13.70
C LEU A 39 1.62 -6.99 14.76
N GLU A 40 1.07 -7.45 15.90
CA GLU A 40 1.84 -8.06 17.00
C GLU A 40 2.40 -9.46 16.68
N LYS A 41 2.08 -10.04 15.51
CA LYS A 41 2.50 -11.40 15.09
C LYS A 41 3.62 -11.39 14.06
N GLY A 42 4.36 -10.28 13.96
CA GLY A 42 5.51 -10.11 13.05
C GLY A 42 5.17 -9.61 11.63
N LEU A 43 3.88 -9.45 11.29
CA LEU A 43 3.48 -8.98 9.96
C LEU A 43 4.09 -7.62 9.66
N GLU A 44 4.13 -6.71 10.63
CA GLU A 44 4.77 -5.39 10.49
C GLU A 44 6.26 -5.49 10.10
N GLU A 45 7.04 -6.31 10.79
CA GLU A 45 8.49 -6.44 10.56
C GLU A 45 8.77 -7.02 9.17
N GLU A 46 8.05 -8.07 8.78
CA GLU A 46 8.18 -8.71 7.47
C GLU A 46 7.68 -7.80 6.34
N TYR A 47 6.61 -7.05 6.56
CA TYR A 47 6.14 -6.01 5.65
C TYR A 47 7.18 -4.90 5.47
N LEU A 48 7.79 -4.42 6.57
CA LEU A 48 8.85 -3.42 6.53
C LEU A 48 10.11 -3.94 5.81
N GLU A 49 10.42 -5.24 5.90
CA GLU A 49 11.47 -5.87 5.11
C GLU A 49 11.16 -5.82 3.60
N CYS A 50 9.93 -6.17 3.20
CA CYS A 50 9.50 -6.11 1.79
C CYS A 50 9.39 -4.67 1.26
N TYR A 51 8.86 -3.74 2.06
CA TYR A 51 8.86 -2.29 1.81
C TYR A 51 10.31 -1.77 1.63
N GLY A 52 11.26 -2.30 2.41
CA GLY A 52 12.68 -2.04 2.27
C GLY A 52 13.25 -2.41 0.89
N LYS A 53 12.63 -3.33 0.14
CA LYS A 53 13.07 -3.75 -1.21
C LYS A 53 12.46 -2.93 -2.35
N LEU A 54 11.50 -2.04 -2.08
CA LEU A 54 10.88 -1.18 -3.10
C LEU A 54 11.92 -0.25 -3.77
N SER A 55 11.54 0.38 -4.88
CA SER A 55 12.39 1.41 -5.51
C SER A 55 12.57 2.62 -4.59
N GLU A 56 13.69 3.33 -4.74
CA GLU A 56 13.92 4.59 -4.01
C GLU A 56 12.82 5.62 -4.31
N LYS A 57 12.28 5.64 -5.54
CA LYS A 57 11.18 6.52 -5.95
C LYS A 57 9.90 6.22 -5.14
N LEU A 58 9.52 4.94 -4.99
CA LEU A 58 8.38 4.53 -4.15
C LEU A 58 8.60 4.84 -2.67
N ARG A 59 9.77 4.53 -2.10
CA ARG A 59 10.06 4.82 -0.68
C ARG A 59 10.10 6.32 -0.39
N SER A 60 10.61 7.13 -1.33
CA SER A 60 10.64 8.59 -1.20
C SER A 60 9.23 9.19 -1.22
N LEU A 61 8.41 8.78 -2.20
CA LEU A 61 7.01 9.18 -2.27
C LEU A 61 6.21 8.72 -1.03
N SER A 62 6.45 7.50 -0.57
CA SER A 62 5.85 7.00 0.67
C SER A 62 6.23 7.88 1.85
N SER A 63 7.50 8.27 1.99
CA SER A 63 7.98 9.13 3.07
C SER A 63 7.33 10.52 3.03
N GLU A 64 7.16 11.09 1.83
CA GLU A 64 6.41 12.33 1.61
C GLU A 64 4.96 12.20 2.06
N CYS A 65 4.25 11.16 1.60
CA CYS A 65 2.85 10.95 1.98
C CYS A 65 2.67 10.63 3.47
N ASN A 66 3.53 9.78 4.05
CA ASN A 66 3.57 9.49 5.48
C ASN A 66 3.74 10.79 6.31
N SER A 67 4.65 11.67 5.89
CA SER A 67 4.87 12.98 6.52
C SER A 67 3.69 13.94 6.35
N LYS A 68 2.97 13.87 5.22
CA LYS A 68 1.79 14.71 4.94
C LYS A 68 0.56 14.29 5.76
N VAL A 69 0.33 12.99 5.93
CA VAL A 69 -0.86 12.48 6.64
C VAL A 69 -0.66 12.34 8.14
N LEU A 70 0.57 12.06 8.57
CA LEU A 70 0.94 11.93 9.98
C LEU A 70 2.29 12.63 10.20
N PRO A 71 2.33 13.97 10.38
CA PRO A 71 3.59 14.72 10.51
C PRO A 71 4.50 14.27 11.66
N SER A 72 3.93 13.68 12.71
CA SER A 72 4.67 13.06 13.81
C SER A 72 5.49 11.83 13.40
N SER A 73 5.13 11.15 12.30
CA SER A 73 5.88 10.01 11.75
C SER A 73 7.22 10.38 11.15
N LYS A 74 7.40 11.65 10.73
CA LYS A 74 8.58 12.11 9.95
C LYS A 74 8.86 11.27 8.69
N GLY A 75 7.83 10.64 8.14
CA GLY A 75 7.93 9.78 6.96
C GLY A 75 8.06 8.28 7.27
N GLU A 76 8.22 7.90 8.54
CA GLU A 76 8.44 6.51 8.95
C GLU A 76 7.17 5.66 8.77
N MET A 77 7.25 4.70 7.83
CA MET A 77 6.17 3.75 7.52
C MET A 77 5.68 3.00 8.77
N LYS A 78 6.60 2.58 9.63
CA LYS A 78 6.29 1.91 10.90
C LYS A 78 5.25 2.67 11.73
N ILE A 79 5.52 3.95 12.00
CA ILE A 79 4.65 4.80 12.82
C ILE A 79 3.28 5.00 12.15
N VAL A 80 3.25 5.13 10.81
CA VAL A 80 1.99 5.24 10.04
C VAL A 80 1.14 3.97 10.11
N LEU A 81 1.77 2.79 10.12
CA LEU A 81 1.06 1.51 10.26
C LEU A 81 0.52 1.31 11.69
N GLU A 82 1.33 1.56 12.72
CA GLU A 82 0.92 1.46 14.12
C GLU A 82 -0.23 2.42 14.46
N GLU A 83 -0.14 3.68 14.03
CA GLU A 83 -1.19 4.68 14.27
C GLU A 83 -2.40 4.47 13.35
N GLY A 84 -2.20 4.05 12.10
CA GLY A 84 -3.30 3.76 11.17
C GLY A 84 -4.20 2.60 11.62
N CYS A 85 -3.64 1.64 12.38
CA CYS A 85 -4.43 0.59 13.02
C CYS A 85 -5.28 1.08 14.21
N LYS A 86 -4.98 2.27 14.76
CA LYS A 86 -5.77 2.94 15.80
C LYS A 86 -6.77 3.93 15.19
N ASP A 87 -6.39 4.59 14.11
CA ASP A 87 -7.19 5.56 13.36
C ASP A 87 -7.17 5.26 11.86
N LYS A 88 -8.24 4.63 11.36
CA LYS A 88 -8.44 4.33 9.93
C LYS A 88 -8.24 5.56 9.04
N THR A 89 -8.55 6.77 9.51
CA THR A 89 -8.49 7.98 8.68
C THR A 89 -7.07 8.29 8.21
N ILE A 90 -6.04 7.80 8.92
CA ILE A 90 -4.64 7.87 8.48
C ILE A 90 -4.44 7.07 7.19
N PHE A 91 -4.97 5.84 7.09
CA PHE A 91 -4.91 5.05 5.86
C PHE A 91 -5.76 5.67 4.74
N ASP A 92 -6.97 6.13 5.05
CA ASP A 92 -7.83 6.82 4.06
C ASP A 92 -7.15 8.07 3.47
N ASN A 93 -6.39 8.81 4.30
CA ASN A 93 -5.63 9.97 3.86
C ASN A 93 -4.33 9.60 3.16
N LEU A 94 -3.69 8.49 3.55
CA LEU A 94 -2.48 7.97 2.88
C LEU A 94 -2.81 7.57 1.45
N LYS A 95 -3.93 6.85 1.26
CA LYS A 95 -4.47 6.52 -0.06
C LYS A 95 -4.71 7.77 -0.90
N LYS A 96 -5.44 8.76 -0.38
CA LYS A 96 -5.69 10.04 -1.08
C LYS A 96 -4.39 10.74 -1.48
N CYS A 97 -3.39 10.76 -0.59
CA CYS A 97 -2.10 11.35 -0.90
C CYS A 97 -1.47 10.66 -2.10
N CYS A 98 -1.36 9.33 -2.10
CA CYS A 98 -0.70 8.66 -3.20
C CYS A 98 -1.54 8.62 -4.50
N ASP A 99 -2.87 8.70 -4.41
CA ASP A 99 -3.77 8.92 -5.56
C ASP A 99 -3.40 10.21 -6.32
N GLU A 100 -2.95 11.28 -5.64
CA GLU A 100 -2.47 12.54 -6.27
C GLU A 100 -1.23 12.32 -7.17
N HIS A 101 -0.46 11.24 -6.95
CA HIS A 101 0.75 10.91 -7.71
C HIS A 101 0.53 9.74 -8.70
N GLY A 102 -0.73 9.41 -9.01
CA GLY A 102 -1.14 8.13 -9.62
C GLY A 102 -0.35 7.63 -10.84
N GLU A 103 0.14 8.51 -11.73
CA GLU A 103 0.99 8.11 -12.87
C GLU A 103 2.36 7.56 -12.43
N VAL A 104 3.05 8.27 -11.53
CA VAL A 104 4.37 7.86 -11.00
C VAL A 104 4.25 6.52 -10.30
N VAL A 105 3.19 6.34 -9.51
CA VAL A 105 3.03 5.11 -8.73
C VAL A 105 2.69 3.93 -9.62
N LYS A 106 1.80 4.12 -10.60
CA LYS A 106 1.47 3.10 -11.61
C LYS A 106 2.73 2.59 -12.31
N GLU A 107 3.61 3.50 -12.73
CA GLU A 107 4.88 3.16 -13.39
C GLU A 107 5.77 2.26 -12.50
N GLU A 108 5.88 2.60 -11.22
CA GLU A 108 6.73 1.85 -10.29
C GLU A 108 6.13 0.52 -9.84
N LEU A 109 4.80 0.36 -9.89
CA LEU A 109 4.15 -0.91 -9.56
C LEU A 109 4.30 -1.96 -10.65
N GLU A 110 4.29 -1.55 -11.92
CA GLU A 110 4.62 -2.48 -13.01
C GLU A 110 6.09 -2.96 -12.88
N LYS A 111 7.00 -2.08 -12.42
CA LYS A 111 8.37 -2.49 -12.06
C LYS A 111 8.39 -3.41 -10.84
N MET A 112 7.59 -3.12 -9.81
CA MET A 112 7.47 -3.94 -8.59
C MET A 112 6.96 -5.35 -8.89
N LYS A 113 5.96 -5.48 -9.78
CA LYS A 113 5.40 -6.76 -10.24
C LYS A 113 6.39 -7.53 -11.13
N ALA A 114 7.25 -6.82 -11.86
CA ALA A 114 8.31 -7.42 -12.69
C ALA A 114 9.59 -7.79 -11.91
N ASP A 115 9.87 -7.15 -10.77
CA ASP A 115 11.00 -7.50 -9.90
C ASP A 115 10.68 -8.78 -9.12
N VAL A 116 11.33 -9.88 -9.53
CA VAL A 116 11.15 -11.20 -8.93
C VAL A 116 11.48 -11.25 -7.42
N ASN A 117 12.37 -10.39 -6.91
CA ASN A 117 12.74 -10.39 -5.50
C ASN A 117 11.72 -9.63 -4.65
N VAL A 118 11.21 -8.52 -5.18
CA VAL A 118 10.14 -7.76 -4.51
C VAL A 118 8.85 -8.56 -4.54
N LYS A 119 8.47 -9.10 -5.71
CA LYS A 119 7.28 -9.95 -5.84
C LYS A 119 7.33 -11.16 -4.90
N ALA A 120 8.43 -11.92 -4.91
CA ALA A 120 8.59 -13.07 -4.02
C ALA A 120 8.69 -12.73 -2.53
N CYS A 121 8.82 -11.45 -2.17
CA CYS A 121 8.71 -10.99 -0.78
C CYS A 121 7.25 -10.85 -0.37
N PHE A 122 6.46 -10.09 -1.15
CA PHE A 122 5.03 -9.91 -0.87
C PHE A 122 4.22 -11.21 -1.07
N ASP A 123 4.58 -12.08 -2.03
CA ASP A 123 3.97 -13.42 -2.18
C ASP A 123 4.01 -14.25 -0.88
N LYS A 124 5.13 -14.18 -0.14
CA LYS A 124 5.29 -14.89 1.14
C LYS A 124 4.41 -14.31 2.24
N LEU A 125 4.13 -13.01 2.20
CA LEU A 125 3.20 -12.36 3.12
C LEU A 125 1.77 -12.85 2.86
N GLU A 126 1.34 -12.98 1.60
CA GLU A 126 0.02 -13.56 1.24
C GLU A 126 -0.11 -15.03 1.71
N GLU A 127 0.92 -15.84 1.43
CA GLU A 127 0.94 -17.27 1.79
C GLU A 127 0.83 -17.46 3.31
N LYS A 128 1.54 -16.62 4.08
CA LYS A 128 1.60 -16.68 5.54
C LYS A 128 0.39 -16.05 6.23
N TYR A 129 -0.05 -14.88 5.77
CA TYR A 129 -1.13 -14.09 6.36
C TYR A 129 -2.36 -14.15 5.44
N LYS A 130 -3.02 -15.32 5.45
CA LYS A 130 -4.16 -15.64 4.59
C LYS A 130 -5.21 -14.52 4.55
N GLY A 131 -5.54 -14.10 3.33
CA GLY A 131 -6.50 -13.03 3.07
C GLY A 131 -5.84 -11.67 2.81
N LEU A 132 -4.54 -11.50 3.12
CA LEU A 132 -3.78 -10.45 2.46
C LEU A 132 -3.78 -10.69 0.95
N ASN A 133 -3.94 -9.62 0.19
CA ASN A 133 -3.67 -9.61 -1.24
C ASN A 133 -2.90 -8.34 -1.61
N PHE A 134 -1.82 -8.51 -2.38
CA PHE A 134 -0.91 -7.50 -2.91
C PHE A 134 -0.95 -7.39 -4.45
N TRP A 135 -1.73 -8.23 -5.15
CA TRP A 135 -1.68 -8.33 -6.62
C TRP A 135 -3.02 -8.26 -7.38
N GLU A 136 -4.16 -8.59 -6.76
CA GLU A 136 -5.53 -8.53 -7.32
C GLU A 136 -6.15 -7.12 -7.37
#